data_AF-A0A426U2H4-F1
#
_entry.id   AF-A0A426U2H4-F1
#
_cell.length_a   1.000
_cell.length_b   1.000
_cell.length_c   1.000
_cell.angle_alpha   90.00
_cell.angle_beta   90.00
_cell.angle_gamma   90.00
#
_symmetry.space_group_name_H-M   'P 1'
#
loop_
_entity.id
_entity.type
_entity.pdbx_description
1 polymer ?
#
loop_
_entity_poly.entity_id
_entity_poly.type
_entity_poly.pdbx_seq_one_letter_code
_entity_poly.pdbx_strand_id
1 'polypeptide(L)'
;MTTPLDHWLTRSLYLSVGFNAMGTLAIALPQVFYPILGIPVPEHPVYQAVAVLTIALFGLGYLLQARTEQRDRTFLLVAALGKIGFFAIFLVSWLVGLVPWTAPLVTSGDLVFALVFMAWLWATRAG
;
A
#
# COMPACT_ATOMS: atom_id res chain seq x y z
N MET A 1 -20.17 0.40 20.48
CA MET A 1 -20.49 1.55 19.60
C MET A 1 -19.31 1.75 18.67
N THR A 2 -19.51 1.74 17.35
CA THR A 2 -18.43 2.02 16.40
C THR A 2 -18.08 3.50 16.44
N THR A 3 -16.80 3.82 16.54
CA THR A 3 -16.30 5.20 16.53
C THR A 3 -16.21 5.73 15.10
N PRO A 4 -16.18 7.06 14.89
CA PRO A 4 -15.89 7.62 13.57
C PRO A 4 -14.58 7.08 12.97
N LEU A 5 -13.59 6.80 13.82
CA LEU A 5 -12.29 6.26 13.41
C LEU A 5 -12.39 4.84 12.86
N ASP A 6 -13.30 4.01 13.38
CA ASP A 6 -13.56 2.67 12.86
C ASP A 6 -14.15 2.71 11.45
N HIS A 7 -15.03 3.69 11.18
CA HIS A 7 -15.58 3.91 9.84
C HIS A 7 -14.49 4.39 8.87
N TRP A 8 -13.63 5.31 9.30
CA TRP A 8 -12.49 5.77 8.49
C TRP A 8 -11.50 4.64 8.20
N LEU A 9 -11.18 3.81 9.19
CA LEU A 9 -10.34 2.64 9.00
C LEU A 9 -10.96 1.68 7.97
N THR A 10 -12.24 1.35 8.13
CA THR A 10 -12.94 0.42 7.24
C THR A 10 -12.96 0.93 5.79
N ARG A 11 -13.27 2.21 5.58
CA ARG A 11 -13.20 2.84 4.25
C ARG A 11 -11.78 2.80 3.69
N SER A 12 -10.78 3.10 4.50
CA SER A 12 -9.38 3.10 4.09
C SER A 12 -8.91 1.69 3.71
N LEU A 13 -9.40 0.65 4.38
CA LEU A 13 -9.12 -0.74 4.00
C LEU A 13 -9.73 -1.08 2.64
N TYR A 14 -11.00 -0.74 2.38
CA TYR A 14 -11.60 -0.97 1.05
C TYR A 14 -10.91 -0.15 -0.06
N LEU A 15 -10.56 1.10 0.21
CA LEU A 15 -9.78 1.91 -0.74
C LEU A 15 -8.38 1.30 -0.97
N SER A 16 -7.74 0.77 0.08
CA SER A 16 -6.47 0.06 -0.04
C SER A 16 -6.58 -1.20 -0.90
N VAL A 17 -7.72 -1.91 -0.88
CA VAL A 17 -7.97 -3.05 -1.80
C VAL A 17 -7.90 -2.58 -3.25
N GLY A 18 -8.67 -1.53 -3.60
CA GLY A 18 -8.67 -1.00 -4.96
C GLY A 18 -7.31 -0.46 -5.38
N PHE A 19 -6.64 0.26 -4.48
CA PHE A 19 -5.31 0.80 -4.70
C PHE A 19 -4.26 -0.29 -4.94
N ASN A 20 -4.23 -1.31 -4.08
CA ASN A 20 -3.34 -2.47 -4.25
C ASN A 20 -3.67 -3.28 -5.51
N ALA A 21 -4.94 -3.40 -5.90
CA ALA A 21 -5.32 -4.06 -7.15
C ALA A 21 -4.80 -3.31 -8.37
N MET A 22 -4.93 -1.98 -8.39
CA MET A 22 -4.34 -1.12 -9.44
C MET A 22 -2.82 -1.24 -9.48
N GLY A 23 -2.16 -1.18 -8.32
CA GLY A 23 -0.71 -1.37 -8.23
C GLY A 23 -0.27 -2.76 -8.72
N THR A 24 -0.96 -3.82 -8.30
CA THR A 24 -0.72 -5.19 -8.75
C THR A 24 -0.82 -5.29 -10.27
N LEU A 25 -1.89 -4.74 -10.87
CA LEU A 25 -2.07 -4.74 -12.31
C LEU A 25 -1.00 -3.94 -13.04
N ALA A 26 -0.62 -2.78 -12.50
CA ALA A 26 0.42 -1.92 -13.06
C ALA A 26 1.78 -2.62 -13.12
N ILE A 27 2.15 -3.33 -12.05
CA ILE A 27 3.40 -4.08 -11.98
C ILE A 27 3.32 -5.40 -12.74
N ALA A 28 2.14 -6.03 -12.86
CA ALA A 28 1.97 -7.24 -13.66
C ALA A 28 2.08 -6.96 -15.17
N LEU A 29 1.73 -5.75 -15.60
CA LEU A 29 1.79 -5.30 -17.01
C LEU A 29 2.72 -4.10 -17.16
N PRO A 30 4.02 -4.21 -16.82
CA PRO A 30 4.90 -3.06 -16.69
C PRO A 30 5.12 -2.38 -18.05
N GLN A 31 5.09 -3.13 -19.15
CA GLN A 31 5.21 -2.60 -20.52
C GLN A 31 4.08 -1.63 -20.89
N VAL A 32 2.94 -1.70 -20.21
CA VAL A 32 1.79 -0.82 -20.45
C VAL A 32 1.87 0.42 -19.55
N PHE A 33 2.11 0.23 -18.26
CA PHE A 33 1.94 1.30 -17.27
C PHE A 33 3.22 2.06 -16.93
N TYR A 34 4.37 1.39 -16.93
CA TYR A 34 5.63 2.02 -16.52
C TYR A 34 6.09 3.12 -17.48
N PRO A 35 5.97 2.97 -18.83
CA PRO A 35 6.28 4.06 -19.76
C PRO A 35 5.43 5.32 -19.53
N ILE A 36 4.15 5.17 -19.16
CA ILE A 36 3.25 6.29 -18.86
C ILE A 36 3.74 7.07 -17.64
N LEU A 37 4.31 6.35 -16.66
CA LEU A 37 4.86 6.93 -15.44
C LEU A 37 6.34 7.34 -15.59
N GLY A 38 6.99 7.05 -16.71
CA GLY A 38 8.43 7.26 -16.91
C GLY A 38 9.31 6.36 -16.04
N ILE A 39 8.77 5.28 -15.47
CA ILE A 39 9.50 4.35 -14.60
C ILE A 39 10.21 3.31 -15.49
N PRO A 40 11.46 2.94 -15.21
CA PRO A 40 12.15 1.88 -15.94
C PRO A 40 11.49 0.52 -15.70
N VAL A 41 11.28 -0.25 -16.77
CA VAL A 41 10.71 -1.60 -16.68
C VAL A 41 11.70 -2.53 -15.96
N PRO A 42 11.25 -3.38 -15.02
CA PRO A 42 12.13 -4.32 -14.34
C PRO A 42 12.80 -5.30 -15.32
N GLU A 43 14.11 -5.50 -15.18
CA GLU A 43 14.86 -6.40 -16.06
C GLU A 43 14.59 -7.88 -15.77
N HIS A 44 14.42 -8.24 -14.48
CA HIS A 44 14.31 -9.63 -14.07
C HIS A 44 12.87 -9.98 -13.64
N PRO A 45 12.20 -10.95 -14.32
CA PRO A 45 10.78 -11.22 -14.13
C PRO A 45 10.45 -11.78 -12.73
N VAL A 46 11.41 -12.44 -12.07
CA VAL A 46 11.20 -12.98 -10.71
C VAL A 46 10.95 -11.87 -9.69
N TYR A 47 11.70 -10.77 -9.73
CA TYR A 47 11.51 -9.66 -8.77
C TYR A 47 10.18 -8.96 -8.98
N GLN A 48 9.78 -8.79 -10.25
CA GLN A 48 8.47 -8.31 -10.61
C GLN A 48 7.36 -9.23 -10.07
N ALA A 49 7.47 -10.54 -10.27
CA ALA A 49 6.48 -11.51 -9.80
C ALA A 49 6.35 -11.52 -8.27
N VAL A 50 7.46 -11.40 -7.54
CA VAL A 50 7.46 -11.28 -6.07
C VAL A 50 6.72 -10.00 -5.66
N ALA A 51 7.01 -8.85 -6.28
CA ALA A 51 6.32 -7.59 -5.97
C ALA A 51 4.81 -7.67 -6.24
N VAL A 52 4.41 -8.24 -7.38
CA VAL A 52 3.00 -8.48 -7.73
C VAL A 52 2.32 -9.34 -6.67
N LEU A 53 2.92 -10.48 -6.32
CA LEU A 53 2.36 -11.39 -5.31
C LEU A 53 2.24 -10.69 -3.96
N THR A 54 3.27 -9.98 -3.52
CA THR A 54 3.26 -9.25 -2.24
C THR A 54 2.13 -8.22 -2.19
N ILE A 55 2.01 -7.35 -3.20
CA ILE A 55 0.99 -6.31 -3.22
C ILE A 55 -0.42 -6.92 -3.28
N ALA A 56 -0.60 -8.00 -4.06
CA ALA A 56 -1.86 -8.74 -4.14
C ALA A 56 -2.25 -9.35 -2.79
N LEU A 57 -1.30 -9.98 -2.08
CA LEU A 57 -1.54 -10.56 -0.76
C LEU A 57 -1.89 -9.49 0.28
N PHE A 58 -1.23 -8.33 0.28
CA PHE A 58 -1.63 -7.22 1.13
C PHE A 58 -3.04 -6.72 0.78
N GLY A 59 -3.37 -6.61 -0.52
CA GLY A 59 -4.73 -6.29 -0.98
C GLY A 59 -5.78 -7.25 -0.44
N LEU A 60 -5.52 -8.56 -0.53
CA LEU A 60 -6.38 -9.58 0.05
C LEU A 60 -6.48 -9.43 1.58
N GLY A 61 -5.36 -9.22 2.26
CA GLY A 61 -5.33 -8.96 3.70
C GLY A 61 -6.20 -7.76 4.09
N TYR A 62 -6.16 -6.66 3.33
CA TYR A 62 -7.05 -5.52 3.55
C TYR A 62 -8.52 -5.86 3.36
N LEU A 63 -8.86 -6.67 2.35
CA LEU A 63 -10.24 -7.10 2.11
C LEU A 63 -10.76 -7.97 3.26
N LEU A 64 -9.95 -8.91 3.74
CA LEU A 64 -10.29 -9.78 4.86
C LEU A 64 -10.48 -8.96 6.15
N GLN A 65 -9.57 -8.03 6.42
CA GLN A 65 -9.69 -7.11 7.55
C GLN A 65 -10.91 -6.21 7.42
N ALA A 66 -11.20 -5.68 6.23
CA ALA A 66 -12.35 -4.81 5.98
C ALA A 66 -13.68 -5.46 6.37
N ARG A 67 -13.78 -6.78 6.22
CA ARG A 67 -14.99 -7.58 6.46
C ARG A 67 -15.08 -8.19 7.86
N THR A 68 -14.03 -8.13 8.66
CA THR A 68 -14.03 -8.70 10.02
C THR A 68 -14.59 -7.71 11.04
N GLU A 69 -15.26 -8.24 12.07
CA GLU A 69 -15.76 -7.46 13.19
C GLU A 69 -14.61 -7.04 14.13
N GLN A 70 -13.68 -7.95 14.40
CA GLN A 70 -12.48 -7.70 15.20
C GLN A 70 -11.26 -7.56 14.30
N ARG A 71 -10.57 -6.43 14.41
CA ARG A 71 -9.41 -6.10 13.57
C ARG A 71 -8.13 -6.64 14.16
N ASP A 72 -7.32 -7.29 13.32
CA ASP A 72 -5.98 -7.74 13.72
C ASP A 72 -5.02 -6.55 13.75
N ARG A 73 -4.66 -6.14 14.97
CA ARG A 73 -3.74 -5.02 15.24
C ARG A 73 -2.34 -5.29 14.71
N THR A 74 -1.87 -6.53 14.80
CA THR A 74 -0.53 -6.91 14.34
C THR A 74 -0.46 -6.82 12.83
N PHE A 75 -1.48 -7.33 12.13
CA PHE A 75 -1.58 -7.16 10.68
C PHE A 75 -1.61 -5.69 10.28
N LEU A 76 -2.46 -4.86 10.93
CA LEU A 76 -2.55 -3.43 10.61
C LEU A 76 -1.22 -2.70 10.84
N LEU A 77 -0.45 -3.08 11.88
CA LEU A 77 0.87 -2.52 12.13
C LEU A 77 1.85 -2.91 11.02
N VAL A 78 1.93 -4.19 10.69
CA VAL A 78 2.79 -4.68 9.59
C VAL A 78 2.41 -4.02 8.26
N ALA A 79 1.11 -3.87 8.00
CA ALA A 79 0.61 -3.16 6.82
C ALA A 79 0.99 -1.69 6.79
N ALA A 80 0.87 -0.97 7.90
CA ALA A 80 1.26 0.43 7.97
C ALA A 80 2.77 0.59 7.72
N LEU A 81 3.59 -0.24 8.37
CA LEU A 81 5.04 -0.24 8.17
C LEU A 81 5.41 -0.61 6.73
N GLY A 82 4.75 -1.62 6.15
CA GLY A 82 4.96 -2.01 4.75
C GLY A 82 4.64 -0.88 3.77
N LYS A 83 3.52 -0.17 3.97
CA LYS A 83 3.13 0.98 3.15
C LYS A 83 4.10 2.17 3.30
N ILE A 84 4.51 2.49 4.53
CA ILE A 84 5.51 3.54 4.78
C ILE A 84 6.84 3.18 4.13
N GLY A 85 7.31 1.93 4.31
CA GLY A 85 8.54 1.43 3.72
C GLY A 85 8.51 1.45 2.20
N PHE A 86 7.38 1.07 1.59
CA PHE A 86 7.21 1.10 0.14
C PHE A 86 7.31 2.52 -0.43
N PHE A 87 6.60 3.49 0.18
CA PHE A 87 6.74 4.90 -0.18
C PHE A 87 8.18 5.40 0.02
N ALA A 88 8.82 5.05 1.14
CA ALA A 88 10.18 5.46 1.45
C ALA A 88 11.20 4.95 0.40
N ILE A 89 11.03 3.72 -0.10
CA ILE A 89 11.88 3.16 -1.17
C ILE A 89 11.80 4.04 -2.43
N PHE A 90 10.59 4.41 -2.87
CA PHE A 90 10.41 5.26 -4.05
C PHE A 90 10.87 6.70 -3.83
N LEU A 91 10.65 7.24 -2.63
CA LEU A 91 11.14 8.56 -2.26
C LEU A 91 12.66 8.63 -2.32
N VAL A 92 13.36 7.69 -1.66
CA VAL A 92 14.82 7.63 -1.69
C VAL A 92 15.33 7.39 -3.10
N SER A 93 14.72 6.47 -3.86
CA SER A 93 15.09 6.19 -5.25
C SER A 93 14.97 7.43 -6.15
N TRP A 94 13.95 8.26 -5.94
CA TRP A 94 13.82 9.54 -6.65
C TRP A 94 14.92 10.53 -6.24
N LEU A 95 15.20 10.66 -4.93
CA LEU A 95 16.23 11.57 -4.42
C LEU A 95 17.64 11.23 -4.96
N VAL A 96 17.91 9.96 -5.26
CA VAL A 96 19.19 9.52 -5.88
C VAL A 96 19.14 9.42 -7.41
N GLY A 97 18.02 9.80 -8.04
CA GLY A 97 17.88 9.86 -9.50
C GLY A 97 17.63 8.52 -10.21
N LEU A 98 17.23 7.47 -9.49
CA LEU A 98 16.93 6.15 -10.06
C LEU A 98 15.54 6.06 -10.70
N VAL A 99 14.59 6.86 -10.22
CA VAL A 99 13.21 6.91 -10.73
C VAL A 99 12.73 8.37 -10.85
N PRO A 100 11.78 8.67 -11.74
CA PRO A 100 11.16 10.00 -11.82
C PRO A 100 10.33 10.34 -10.57
N TRP A 101 10.03 11.63 -10.41
CA TRP A 101 9.19 12.16 -9.31
C TRP A 101 7.76 11.59 -9.28
N THR A 102 7.28 11.08 -10.42
CA THR A 102 5.98 10.41 -10.55
C THR A 102 5.90 9.15 -9.69
N ALA A 103 7.03 8.48 -9.43
CA ALA A 103 7.05 7.23 -8.67
C ALA A 103 6.72 7.42 -7.17
N PRO A 104 7.37 8.35 -6.42
CA PRO A 104 6.92 8.69 -5.07
C PRO A 104 5.54 9.36 -5.05
N LEU A 105 5.15 10.10 -6.09
CA LEU A 105 3.80 10.67 -6.18
C LEU A 105 2.73 9.56 -6.21
N VAL A 106 2.88 8.55 -7.06
CA VAL A 106 1.89 7.46 -7.16
C VAL A 106 1.82 6.69 -5.84
N THR A 107 2.96 6.44 -5.19
CA THR A 107 3.01 5.70 -3.91
C THR A 107 2.65 6.53 -2.68
N SER A 108 2.42 7.85 -2.80
CA SER A 108 2.01 8.67 -1.65
C SER A 108 0.63 8.27 -1.11
N GLY A 109 -0.21 7.62 -1.94
CA GLY A 109 -1.47 7.02 -1.50
C GLY A 109 -1.26 5.99 -0.39
N ASP A 110 -0.19 5.19 -0.45
CA ASP A 110 0.16 4.25 0.60
C ASP A 110 0.47 4.94 1.93
N LEU A 111 1.17 6.07 1.88
CA LEU A 111 1.47 6.87 3.07
C LEU A 111 0.19 7.37 3.75
N VAL A 112 -0.78 7.86 2.98
CA VAL A 112 -2.08 8.31 3.52
C VAL A 112 -2.80 7.16 4.24
N PHE A 113 -2.89 5.98 3.61
CA PHE A 113 -3.52 4.82 4.25
C PHE A 113 -2.77 4.37 5.51
N ALA A 114 -1.43 4.36 5.47
CA ALA A 114 -0.61 4.01 6.62
C ALA A 114 -0.83 4.95 7.81
N LEU A 115 -0.97 6.25 7.56
CA LEU A 115 -1.26 7.22 8.62
C LEU A 115 -2.62 6.97 9.27
N VAL A 116 -3.65 6.59 8.49
CA VAL A 116 -4.95 6.20 9.06
C VAL A 116 -4.83 4.94 9.91
N PHE A 117 -4.08 3.93 9.45
CA PHE A 117 -3.87 2.70 10.21
C PHE A 117 -3.12 2.97 11.52
N MET A 118 -2.07 3.79 11.48
CA MET A 118 -1.32 4.20 12.66
C MET A 118 -2.16 5.01 13.64
N ALA A 119 -2.98 5.94 13.15
CA ALA A 119 -3.90 6.71 13.99
C ALA A 119 -4.91 5.80 14.70
N TRP A 120 -5.48 4.82 13.98
CA TRP A 120 -6.37 3.82 14.57
C TRP A 120 -5.65 2.97 15.61
N LEU A 121 -4.46 2.44 15.31
CA LEU A 121 -3.65 1.63 16.23
C LEU A 121 -3.30 2.37 17.51
N TRP A 122 -2.95 3.65 17.39
CA TRP A 122 -2.63 4.52 18.52
C TRP A 122 -3.85 4.79 19.40
N ALA A 123 -4.99 5.15 18.80
CA ALA A 123 -6.22 5.44 19.53
C ALA A 123 -6.78 4.23 20.30
N THR A 124 -6.50 3.02 19.81
CA THR A 124 -7.01 1.76 20.36
C THR A 124 -5.95 0.97 21.16
N ARG A 125 -4.85 1.62 21.58
CA ARG A 125 -3.78 0.98 22.39
C ARG A 125 -4.16 0.76 23.86
N ALA A 126 -5.13 1.50 24.38
CA ALA A 126 -5.48 1.54 25.81
C ALA A 126 -6.90 1.02 26.12
N GLY A 127 -7.53 0.33 25.17
CA GLY A 127 -8.84 -0.30 25.31
C GLY A 127 -8.72 -1.81 25.33
#